data_AF-A0A0G0M7X5-F1
#
_entry.id   AF-A0A0G0M7X5-F1
#
_cell.length_a   1.000
_cell.length_b   1.000
_cell.length_c   1.000
_cell.angle_alpha   90.00
_cell.angle_beta   90.00
_cell.angle_gamma   90.00
#
_symmetry.space_group_name_H-M   'P 1'
#
loop_
_entity.id
_entity.type
_entity.pdbx_description
1 polymer ?
#
loop_
_entity_poly.entity_id
_entity_poly.type
_entity_poly.pdbx_seq_one_letter_code
_entity_poly.pdbx_strand_id
1 'polypeptide(L)'
;MSKITSLSTTQQEKLNTHCQKLHDFILHSGKDLTREEVESYIEWIYSKIGKPKPIILIFDSYLAQKVAINILNNNKFRESQVESQVWSQVRSQVRSQVESQVWSQVESQVRSQVRSQGLEFIEQSFGYGYESWWLTFTEYWKNEGIVKSDDFNSYLGLNRCGIWSIVYFEKSVFICKLPIKILKDERGRLHSVKSPSVQWRDGLDNYFIHGVGFEKDLWQKIVDRKLEPRELMKMPNTDQRFVALNHYGFERALTELAPKLIDQSKRGNKLYSIKFDAYTMKFLKYTDTVNGENRISFVKPEFDDADEAMAWKHNMTKNEYQNKLRVEA
;
A
#
# COMPACT_ATOMS: atom_id res chain seq x y z
N MET A 1 -17.45 31.02 -21.84
CA MET A 1 -16.71 30.86 -20.56
C MET A 1 -15.29 30.45 -20.88
N SER A 2 -14.29 31.20 -20.42
CA SER A 2 -12.90 30.76 -20.50
C SER A 2 -12.74 29.48 -19.68
N LYS A 3 -12.08 28.46 -20.24
CA LYS A 3 -11.75 27.25 -19.48
C LYS A 3 -10.78 27.63 -18.37
N ILE A 4 -11.13 27.30 -17.13
CA ILE A 4 -10.20 27.38 -16.00
C ILE A 4 -9.13 26.29 -16.23
N THR A 5 -7.86 26.68 -16.31
CA THR A 5 -6.74 25.76 -16.56
C THR A 5 -5.99 25.36 -15.29
N SER A 6 -6.22 26.05 -14.18
CA SER A 6 -5.59 25.77 -12.87
C SER A 6 -6.43 26.31 -11.71
N LEU A 7 -6.34 25.64 -10.56
CA LEU A 7 -6.89 26.14 -9.30
C LEU A 7 -5.96 27.16 -8.66
N SER A 8 -6.52 28.12 -7.92
CA SER A 8 -5.70 28.96 -7.04
C SER A 8 -5.14 28.13 -5.88
N THR A 9 -4.05 28.60 -5.25
CA THR A 9 -3.46 27.94 -4.08
C THR A 9 -4.49 27.71 -2.98
N THR A 10 -5.33 28.70 -2.71
CA THR A 10 -6.40 28.59 -1.71
C THR A 10 -7.46 27.56 -2.08
N GLN A 11 -7.84 27.45 -3.36
CA GLN A 11 -8.78 26.42 -3.81
C GLN A 11 -8.17 25.02 -3.70
N GLN A 12 -6.88 24.88 -4.05
CA GLN A 12 -6.16 23.62 -3.91
C GLN A 12 -6.03 23.19 -2.45
N GLU A 13 -5.73 24.10 -1.54
CA GLU A 13 -5.66 23.84 -0.10
C GLU A 13 -7.02 23.40 0.48
N LYS A 14 -8.11 24.07 0.07
CA LYS A 14 -9.47 23.69 0.47
C LYS A 14 -9.84 22.29 -0.01
N LEU A 15 -9.60 22.00 -1.29
CA LEU A 15 -9.83 20.69 -1.88
C LEU A 15 -9.03 19.61 -1.15
N ASN A 16 -7.72 19.81 -0.98
CA ASN A 16 -6.85 18.86 -0.30
C ASN A 16 -7.33 18.61 1.14
N THR A 17 -7.68 19.67 1.86
CA THR A 17 -8.20 19.56 3.24
C THR A 17 -9.52 18.78 3.28
N HIS A 18 -10.44 19.03 2.34
CA HIS A 18 -11.70 18.30 2.25
C HIS A 18 -11.46 16.80 1.96
N CYS A 19 -10.64 16.50 0.95
CA CYS A 19 -10.27 15.14 0.59
C CYS A 19 -9.63 14.39 1.76
N GLN A 20 -8.65 15.00 2.42
CA GLN A 20 -7.95 14.41 3.57
C GLN A 20 -8.91 14.10 4.72
N LYS A 21 -9.76 15.07 5.10
CA LYS A 21 -10.71 14.90 6.21
C LYS A 21 -11.70 13.77 5.95
N LEU A 22 -12.27 13.73 4.75
CA LEU A 22 -13.21 12.68 4.39
C LEU A 22 -12.50 11.33 4.23
N HIS A 23 -11.24 11.34 3.78
CA HIS A 23 -10.39 10.16 3.77
C HIS A 23 -10.19 9.54 5.14
N ASP A 24 -9.70 10.35 6.07
CA ASP A 24 -9.46 9.88 7.43
C ASP A 24 -10.78 9.54 8.13
N PHE A 25 -11.87 10.30 7.90
CA PHE A 25 -13.18 9.95 8.46
C PHE A 25 -13.64 8.56 8.04
N ILE A 26 -13.58 8.22 6.75
CA ILE A 26 -14.13 6.95 6.27
C ILE A 26 -13.26 5.78 6.73
N LEU A 27 -11.93 5.89 6.64
CA LEU A 27 -11.01 4.86 7.11
C LEU A 27 -11.11 4.58 8.61
N HIS A 28 -11.56 5.56 9.41
CA HIS A 28 -11.73 5.43 10.87
C HIS A 28 -13.19 5.39 11.30
N SER A 29 -14.14 5.38 10.37
CA SER A 29 -15.57 5.43 10.68
C SER A 29 -16.04 4.17 11.40
N GLY A 30 -15.37 3.04 11.17
CA GLY A 30 -15.82 1.72 11.63
C GLY A 30 -17.20 1.34 11.12
N LYS A 31 -17.74 2.07 10.13
CA LYS A 31 -19.12 1.91 9.66
C LYS A 31 -19.33 0.48 9.20
N ASP A 32 -20.33 -0.15 9.79
CA ASP A 32 -20.80 -1.46 9.34
C ASP A 32 -21.90 -1.26 8.31
N LEU A 33 -21.79 -2.03 7.25
CA LEU A 33 -22.70 -2.03 6.12
C LEU A 33 -23.85 -2.99 6.40
N THR A 34 -25.10 -2.53 6.30
CA THR A 34 -26.24 -3.45 6.22
C THR A 34 -26.68 -3.70 4.77
N ARG A 35 -27.40 -4.80 4.53
CA ARG A 35 -27.93 -5.10 3.20
C ARG A 35 -28.93 -4.04 2.76
N GLU A 36 -29.80 -3.62 3.68
CA GLU A 36 -30.87 -2.66 3.46
C GLU A 36 -30.32 -1.30 3.03
N GLU A 37 -29.16 -0.88 3.57
CA GLU A 37 -28.51 0.37 3.19
C GLU A 37 -28.05 0.39 1.73
N VAL A 38 -27.62 -0.76 1.18
CA VAL A 38 -27.07 -0.83 -0.19
C VAL A 38 -28.08 -1.27 -1.24
N GLU A 39 -29.08 -2.06 -0.86
CA GLU A 39 -29.95 -2.76 -1.80
C GLU A 39 -30.63 -1.79 -2.77
N SER A 40 -31.19 -0.70 -2.25
CA SER A 40 -31.84 0.33 -3.07
C SER A 40 -30.89 1.00 -4.08
N TYR A 41 -29.63 1.25 -3.68
CA TYR A 41 -28.62 1.83 -4.57
C TYR A 41 -28.16 0.83 -5.64
N ILE A 42 -28.00 -0.44 -5.28
CA ILE A 42 -27.64 -1.48 -6.25
C ILE A 42 -28.77 -1.70 -7.25
N GLU A 43 -30.02 -1.78 -6.80
CA GLU A 43 -31.18 -1.86 -7.68
C GLU A 43 -31.28 -0.64 -8.61
N TRP A 44 -31.03 0.56 -8.08
CA TRP A 44 -30.95 1.77 -8.87
C TRP A 44 -29.88 1.66 -9.98
N ILE A 45 -28.66 1.22 -9.67
CA ILE A 45 -27.59 1.02 -10.68
C ILE A 45 -28.04 0.04 -11.76
N TYR A 46 -28.58 -1.12 -11.37
CA TYR A 46 -28.99 -2.16 -12.33
C TYR A 46 -30.15 -1.70 -13.21
N SER A 47 -31.10 -0.97 -12.65
CA SER A 47 -32.20 -0.37 -13.43
C SER A 47 -31.70 0.63 -14.47
N LYS A 48 -30.71 1.46 -14.13
CA LYS A 48 -30.10 2.45 -15.05
C LYS A 48 -29.40 1.80 -16.23
N ILE A 49 -28.84 0.61 -16.05
CA ILE A 49 -28.19 -0.16 -17.13
C ILE A 49 -29.10 -1.21 -17.77
N GLY A 50 -30.40 -1.21 -17.44
CA GLY A 50 -31.38 -2.13 -18.02
C GLY A 50 -31.16 -3.60 -17.66
N LYS A 51 -30.52 -3.88 -16.51
CA LYS A 51 -30.27 -5.24 -16.00
C LYS A 51 -31.25 -5.61 -14.88
N PRO A 52 -31.59 -6.90 -14.72
CA PRO A 52 -32.46 -7.34 -13.64
C PRO A 52 -31.80 -7.14 -12.27
N LYS A 53 -32.61 -7.13 -11.20
CA LYS A 53 -32.11 -7.07 -9.83
C LYS A 53 -31.07 -8.19 -9.60
N PRO A 54 -29.85 -7.86 -9.14
CA PRO A 54 -28.81 -8.85 -8.91
C PRO A 54 -28.94 -9.55 -7.56
N ILE A 55 -28.31 -10.71 -7.44
CA ILE A 55 -28.03 -11.33 -6.13
C ILE A 55 -26.91 -10.52 -5.45
N ILE A 56 -27.18 -9.97 -4.27
CA ILE A 56 -26.18 -9.21 -3.50
C ILE A 56 -25.52 -10.13 -2.46
N LEU A 57 -24.19 -10.24 -2.53
CA LEU A 57 -23.34 -11.01 -1.64
C LEU A 57 -22.41 -10.04 -0.88
N ILE A 58 -22.43 -10.09 0.44
CA ILE A 58 -21.66 -9.17 1.31
C ILE A 58 -20.64 -9.99 2.10
N PHE A 59 -19.40 -9.51 2.12
CA PHE A 59 -18.24 -10.17 2.73
C PHE A 59 -17.56 -9.26 3.74
N ASP A 60 -17.03 -9.88 4.79
CA ASP A 60 -16.43 -9.22 5.95
C ASP A 60 -14.94 -8.93 5.79
N SER A 61 -14.29 -9.50 4.76
CA SER A 61 -12.92 -9.18 4.33
C SER A 61 -12.74 -9.18 2.83
N TYR A 62 -11.69 -8.47 2.39
CA TYR A 62 -11.33 -8.39 0.99
C TYR A 62 -10.85 -9.73 0.43
N LEU A 63 -10.16 -10.53 1.24
CA LEU A 63 -9.75 -11.89 0.87
C LEU A 63 -10.96 -12.79 0.65
N ALA A 64 -11.92 -12.81 1.59
CA ALA A 64 -13.12 -13.63 1.47
C ALA A 64 -13.93 -13.28 0.22
N GLN A 65 -14.09 -11.99 -0.09
CA GLN A 65 -14.75 -11.52 -1.31
C GLN A 65 -14.07 -12.07 -2.57
N LYS A 66 -12.73 -11.96 -2.68
CA LYS A 66 -11.99 -12.38 -3.88
C LYS A 66 -11.97 -13.89 -4.07
N VAL A 67 -11.87 -14.65 -2.97
CA VAL A 67 -12.02 -16.11 -3.00
C VAL A 67 -13.42 -16.51 -3.44
N ALA A 68 -14.47 -15.89 -2.88
CA ALA A 68 -15.84 -16.19 -3.23
C ALA A 68 -16.17 -15.87 -4.70
N ILE A 69 -15.64 -14.78 -5.25
CA ILE A 69 -15.81 -14.47 -6.67
C ILE A 69 -15.22 -15.59 -7.54
N ASN A 70 -14.04 -16.10 -7.21
CA ASN A 70 -13.45 -17.21 -7.96
C ASN A 70 -14.31 -18.48 -7.89
N ILE A 71 -14.82 -18.83 -6.70
CA ILE A 71 -15.64 -20.03 -6.51
C ILE A 71 -16.96 -19.92 -7.27
N LEU A 72 -17.65 -18.78 -7.16
CA LEU A 72 -19.02 -18.62 -7.63
C LEU A 72 -19.11 -18.20 -9.10
N ASN A 73 -18.09 -17.56 -9.65
CA ASN A 73 -18.04 -17.13 -11.06
C ASN A 73 -17.09 -17.98 -11.92
N ASN A 74 -16.79 -19.22 -11.50
CA ASN A 74 -15.98 -20.19 -12.24
C ASN A 74 -16.57 -20.65 -13.61
N ASN A 75 -17.65 -20.01 -14.09
CA ASN A 75 -18.12 -20.13 -15.46
C ASN A 75 -17.44 -19.07 -16.35
N LYS A 76 -16.27 -19.43 -16.89
CA LYS A 76 -15.60 -18.82 -18.07
C LYS A 76 -15.51 -17.27 -18.09
N PHE A 77 -14.46 -16.73 -17.46
CA PHE A 77 -13.89 -15.44 -17.90
C PHE A 77 -13.11 -15.63 -19.21
N ARG A 78 -13.85 -15.69 -20.32
CA ARG A 78 -13.34 -15.52 -21.69
C ARG A 78 -14.28 -14.58 -22.43
N GLU A 79 -14.27 -13.30 -22.06
CA GLU A 79 -14.82 -12.13 -22.78
C GLU A 79 -14.74 -10.96 -21.78
N SER A 80 -14.10 -9.82 -21.99
CA SER A 80 -13.45 -9.20 -23.14
C SER A 80 -12.19 -8.46 -22.67
N GLN A 81 -11.04 -8.87 -23.17
CA GLN A 81 -9.72 -8.27 -22.89
C GLN A 81 -9.47 -7.04 -23.77
N VAL A 82 -10.40 -6.07 -23.76
CA VAL A 82 -10.26 -4.82 -24.52
C VAL A 82 -10.39 -3.66 -23.55
N GLU A 83 -9.35 -3.47 -22.74
CA GLU A 83 -9.10 -2.18 -22.07
C GLU A 83 -7.73 -2.09 -21.34
N SER A 84 -6.94 -3.17 -21.27
CA SER A 84 -5.67 -3.15 -20.51
C SER A 84 -4.63 -2.16 -21.04
N GLN A 85 -4.63 -1.86 -22.34
CA GLN A 85 -3.56 -1.06 -22.96
C GLN A 85 -3.78 0.44 -22.81
N VAL A 86 -5.01 0.93 -23.01
CA VAL A 86 -5.34 2.35 -22.83
C VAL A 86 -5.31 2.74 -21.34
N TRP A 87 -5.79 1.86 -20.46
CA TRP A 87 -5.74 2.11 -19.01
C TRP A 87 -4.33 2.07 -18.44
N SER A 88 -3.39 1.28 -18.99
CA SER A 88 -2.01 1.23 -18.50
C SER A 88 -1.26 2.57 -18.62
N GLN A 89 -1.50 3.31 -19.71
CA GLN A 89 -0.83 4.59 -19.99
C GLN A 89 -1.44 5.76 -19.22
N VAL A 90 -2.76 5.76 -19.02
CA VAL A 90 -3.44 6.75 -18.14
C VAL A 90 -3.20 6.41 -16.66
N ARG A 91 -3.16 5.11 -16.29
CA ARG A 91 -2.79 4.65 -14.94
C ARG A 91 -1.42 5.16 -14.54
N SER A 92 -0.38 5.02 -15.37
CA SER A 92 0.98 5.36 -14.91
C SER A 92 1.18 6.84 -14.58
N GLN A 93 0.39 7.74 -15.19
CA GLN A 93 0.53 9.18 -14.99
C GLN A 93 -0.38 9.73 -13.87
N VAL A 94 -1.52 9.12 -13.59
CA VAL A 94 -2.45 9.56 -12.52
C VAL A 94 -2.26 8.76 -11.22
N ARG A 95 -1.91 7.46 -11.31
CA ARG A 95 -1.68 6.55 -10.16
C ARG A 95 -0.53 7.01 -9.27
N SER A 96 0.48 7.69 -9.82
CA SER A 96 1.61 8.18 -9.04
C SER A 96 1.28 9.35 -8.11
N GLN A 97 0.11 9.99 -8.25
CA GLN A 97 -0.32 11.09 -7.38
C GLN A 97 -1.52 10.73 -6.48
N VAL A 98 -2.26 9.67 -6.78
CA VAL A 98 -3.65 9.47 -6.28
C VAL A 98 -3.93 8.04 -5.79
N GLU A 99 -2.91 7.19 -5.63
CA GLU A 99 -3.13 5.89 -4.99
C GLU A 99 -3.29 6.08 -3.48
N SER A 100 -4.43 5.67 -2.89
CA SER A 100 -4.49 5.54 -1.44
C SER A 100 -3.49 4.45 -1.07
N GLN A 101 -2.39 4.85 -0.44
CA GLN A 101 -1.28 3.94 -0.14
C GLN A 101 -1.77 2.67 0.57
N VAL A 102 -2.81 2.81 1.38
CA VAL A 102 -3.52 1.73 2.07
C VAL A 102 -4.07 0.70 1.08
N TRP A 103 -4.80 1.12 0.05
CA TRP A 103 -5.38 0.20 -0.93
C TRP A 103 -4.32 -0.61 -1.66
N SER A 104 -3.27 0.03 -2.17
CA SER A 104 -2.25 -0.68 -2.94
C SER A 104 -1.50 -1.72 -2.11
N GLN A 105 -1.23 -1.41 -0.85
CA GLN A 105 -0.62 -2.35 0.09
C GLN A 105 -1.54 -3.54 0.40
N VAL A 106 -2.82 -3.28 0.73
CA VAL A 106 -3.81 -4.34 0.97
C VAL A 106 -4.04 -5.20 -0.27
N GLU A 107 -4.22 -4.56 -1.43
CA GLU A 107 -4.45 -5.24 -2.70
C GLU A 107 -3.26 -6.14 -3.06
N SER A 108 -2.03 -5.65 -2.92
CA SER A 108 -0.83 -6.43 -3.19
C SER A 108 -0.77 -7.70 -2.31
N GLN A 109 -1.07 -7.58 -1.01
CA GLN A 109 -1.06 -8.73 -0.11
C GLN A 109 -2.19 -9.72 -0.44
N VAL A 110 -3.43 -9.24 -0.60
CA VAL A 110 -4.57 -10.11 -0.92
C VAL A 110 -4.40 -10.76 -2.29
N ARG A 111 -3.86 -10.04 -3.28
CA ARG A 111 -3.53 -10.59 -4.60
C ARG A 111 -2.52 -11.73 -4.51
N SER A 112 -1.48 -11.58 -3.68
CA SER A 112 -0.52 -12.64 -3.43
C SER A 112 -1.20 -13.86 -2.81
N GLN A 113 -2.03 -13.66 -1.78
CA GLN A 113 -2.76 -14.72 -1.09
C GLN A 113 -3.74 -15.47 -2.01
N VAL A 114 -4.50 -14.75 -2.84
CA VAL A 114 -5.41 -15.34 -3.83
C VAL A 114 -4.64 -16.19 -4.85
N ARG A 115 -3.56 -15.64 -5.42
CA ARG A 115 -2.73 -16.36 -6.41
C ARG A 115 -2.05 -17.59 -5.81
N SER A 116 -1.66 -17.54 -4.54
CA SER A 116 -1.05 -18.69 -3.84
C SER A 116 -2.01 -19.88 -3.72
N GLN A 117 -3.32 -19.63 -3.78
CA GLN A 117 -4.37 -20.66 -3.78
C GLN A 117 -4.73 -21.13 -5.20
N GLY A 118 -3.98 -20.71 -6.24
CA GLY A 118 -4.26 -21.05 -7.63
C GLY A 118 -5.46 -20.30 -8.24
N LEU A 119 -5.88 -19.21 -7.62
CA LEU A 119 -7.05 -18.42 -8.02
C LEU A 119 -6.66 -17.15 -8.80
N GLU A 120 -7.57 -16.64 -9.62
CA GLU A 120 -7.38 -15.40 -10.37
C GLU A 120 -7.74 -14.17 -9.53
N PHE A 121 -6.89 -13.15 -9.54
CA PHE A 121 -7.21 -11.90 -8.86
C PHE A 121 -7.88 -10.92 -9.82
N ILE A 122 -9.16 -10.64 -9.60
CA ILE A 122 -9.92 -9.66 -10.39
C ILE A 122 -9.56 -8.24 -9.93
N GLU A 123 -8.86 -7.52 -10.81
CA GLU A 123 -8.48 -6.11 -10.61
C GLU A 123 -9.67 -5.16 -10.66
N GLN A 124 -10.75 -5.52 -11.36
CA GLN A 124 -11.93 -4.67 -11.47
C GLN A 124 -12.67 -4.62 -10.13
N SER A 125 -12.60 -3.46 -9.48
CA SER A 125 -13.27 -3.17 -8.22
C SER A 125 -13.57 -1.69 -8.15
N PHE A 126 -14.76 -1.34 -7.68
CA PHE A 126 -15.09 0.00 -7.24
C PHE A 126 -15.17 0.03 -5.71
N GLY A 127 -15.61 1.13 -5.13
CA GLY A 127 -15.76 1.28 -3.68
C GLY A 127 -14.61 2.04 -3.06
N TYR A 128 -14.68 2.23 -1.74
CA TYR A 128 -13.88 3.22 -1.06
C TYR A 128 -12.37 2.97 -1.15
N GLY A 129 -11.93 1.72 -1.05
CA GLY A 129 -10.52 1.40 -1.16
C GLY A 129 -9.92 1.86 -2.50
N TYR A 130 -10.65 1.68 -3.60
CA TYR A 130 -10.20 2.03 -4.94
C TYR A 130 -10.46 3.50 -5.31
N GLU A 131 -11.64 4.02 -4.99
CA GLU A 131 -12.15 5.32 -5.47
C GLU A 131 -11.99 6.46 -4.44
N SER A 132 -11.38 6.23 -3.27
CA SER A 132 -11.47 7.17 -2.13
C SER A 132 -11.15 8.61 -2.51
N TRP A 133 -10.12 8.84 -3.31
CA TRP A 133 -9.74 10.19 -3.72
C TRP A 133 -10.67 10.79 -4.77
N TRP A 134 -11.07 10.01 -5.79
CA TRP A 134 -12.00 10.48 -6.82
C TRP A 134 -13.38 10.80 -6.25
N LEU A 135 -13.84 10.01 -5.27
CA LEU A 135 -15.08 10.26 -4.53
C LEU A 135 -15.01 11.56 -3.77
N THR A 136 -13.97 11.75 -2.95
CA THR A 136 -13.84 12.96 -2.13
C THR A 136 -13.61 14.21 -2.98
N PHE A 137 -12.90 14.06 -4.09
CA PHE A 137 -12.70 15.11 -5.09
C PHE A 137 -14.01 15.51 -5.76
N THR A 138 -14.79 14.55 -6.23
CA THR A 138 -16.05 14.84 -6.93
C THR A 138 -17.11 15.39 -5.97
N GLU A 139 -17.11 14.93 -4.72
CA GLU A 139 -17.95 15.50 -3.67
C GLU A 139 -17.61 16.97 -3.37
N TYR A 140 -16.33 17.34 -3.34
CA TYR A 140 -15.93 18.74 -3.19
C TYR A 140 -16.58 19.62 -4.28
N TRP A 141 -16.49 19.22 -5.55
CA TRP A 141 -17.09 19.98 -6.66
C TRP A 141 -18.60 20.02 -6.62
N LYS A 142 -19.24 18.99 -6.08
CA LYS A 142 -20.67 19.00 -5.80
C LYS A 142 -21.01 20.04 -4.72
N ASN A 143 -20.24 20.10 -3.64
CA ASN A 143 -20.45 21.07 -2.55
C ASN A 143 -20.22 22.52 -3.01
N GLU A 144 -19.31 22.74 -3.96
CA GLU A 144 -19.11 24.04 -4.63
C GLU A 144 -20.19 24.34 -5.70
N GLY A 145 -21.19 23.47 -5.87
CA GLY A 145 -22.30 23.67 -6.80
C GLY A 145 -21.95 23.47 -8.27
N ILE A 146 -20.78 22.89 -8.58
CA ILE A 146 -20.33 22.61 -9.96
C ILE A 146 -20.96 21.32 -10.48
N VAL A 147 -20.94 20.25 -9.69
CA VAL A 147 -21.59 18.98 -10.05
C VAL A 147 -23.07 19.04 -9.66
N LYS A 148 -23.96 19.06 -10.67
CA LYS A 148 -25.42 19.11 -10.50
C LYS A 148 -26.07 17.86 -11.11
N SER A 149 -25.97 16.74 -10.40
CA SER A 149 -26.55 15.47 -10.84
C SER A 149 -27.14 14.72 -9.65
N ASP A 150 -28.42 14.38 -9.73
CA ASP A 150 -29.10 13.56 -8.73
C ASP A 150 -28.62 12.10 -8.79
N ASP A 151 -28.22 11.63 -9.97
CA ASP A 151 -27.60 10.31 -10.13
C ASP A 151 -26.28 10.23 -9.36
N PHE A 152 -25.51 11.33 -9.34
CA PHE A 152 -24.31 11.40 -8.52
C PHE A 152 -24.61 11.34 -7.02
N ASN A 153 -25.78 11.80 -6.55
CA ASN A 153 -26.17 11.64 -5.15
C ASN A 153 -26.37 10.18 -4.77
N SER A 154 -26.98 9.40 -5.66
CA SER A 154 -27.18 7.96 -5.44
C SER A 154 -25.85 7.21 -5.44
N TYR A 155 -24.96 7.53 -6.39
CA TYR A 155 -23.61 6.97 -6.44
C TYR A 155 -22.78 7.33 -5.19
N LEU A 156 -22.86 8.58 -4.73
CA LEU A 156 -22.19 9.03 -3.51
C LEU A 156 -22.78 8.36 -2.26
N GLY A 157 -24.10 8.19 -2.21
CA GLY A 157 -24.81 7.48 -1.15
C GLY A 157 -24.33 6.04 -1.00
N LEU A 158 -24.24 5.29 -2.11
CA LEU A 158 -23.70 3.93 -2.12
C LEU A 158 -22.29 3.86 -1.52
N ASN A 159 -21.40 4.75 -1.95
CA ASN A 159 -20.01 4.75 -1.46
C ASN A 159 -19.90 5.13 0.03
N ARG A 160 -20.89 5.87 0.56
CA ARG A 160 -21.01 6.20 1.99
C ARG A 160 -21.64 5.10 2.84
N CYS A 161 -22.03 3.98 2.24
CA CYS A 161 -22.56 2.84 2.98
C CYS A 161 -21.47 2.08 3.76
N GLY A 162 -20.19 2.33 3.50
CA GLY A 162 -19.09 1.62 4.18
C GLY A 162 -18.61 0.42 3.36
N ILE A 163 -18.45 0.63 2.05
CA ILE A 163 -17.99 -0.38 1.10
C ILE A 163 -16.48 -0.21 0.89
N TRP A 164 -15.68 -1.22 1.22
CA TRP A 164 -14.27 -1.25 0.86
C TRP A 164 -14.08 -1.52 -0.63
N SER A 165 -14.76 -2.55 -1.13
CA SER A 165 -14.69 -3.00 -2.52
C SER A 165 -16.05 -3.47 -2.99
N ILE A 166 -16.42 -3.19 -4.23
CA ILE A 166 -17.61 -3.73 -4.88
C ILE A 166 -17.27 -4.19 -6.30
N VAL A 167 -17.74 -5.38 -6.66
CA VAL A 167 -17.55 -5.98 -7.99
C VAL A 167 -18.90 -6.35 -8.56
N TYR A 168 -19.18 -5.85 -9.77
CA TYR A 168 -20.45 -6.02 -10.46
C TYR A 168 -20.36 -7.14 -11.50
N PHE A 169 -21.40 -7.99 -11.55
CA PHE A 169 -21.64 -8.99 -12.58
C PHE A 169 -23.06 -8.86 -13.12
N GLU A 170 -23.36 -9.47 -14.26
CA GLU A 170 -24.68 -9.34 -14.87
C GLU A 170 -25.84 -9.74 -13.94
N LYS A 171 -25.66 -10.75 -13.08
CA LYS A 171 -26.71 -11.30 -12.19
C LYS A 171 -26.38 -11.23 -10.71
N SER A 172 -25.21 -10.70 -10.34
CA SER A 172 -24.75 -10.70 -8.96
C SER A 172 -23.82 -9.53 -8.66
N VAL A 173 -23.75 -9.12 -7.40
CA VAL A 173 -22.84 -8.11 -6.90
C VAL A 173 -22.13 -8.65 -5.67
N PHE A 174 -20.81 -8.47 -5.63
CA PHE A 174 -19.98 -8.89 -4.51
C PHE A 174 -19.46 -7.64 -3.81
N ILE A 175 -19.84 -7.46 -2.54
CA ILE A 175 -19.50 -6.29 -1.73
C ILE A 175 -18.61 -6.72 -0.58
N CYS A 176 -17.46 -6.07 -0.43
CA CYS A 176 -16.63 -6.13 0.77
C CYS A 176 -16.93 -4.92 1.64
N LYS A 177 -17.25 -5.16 2.91
CA LYS A 177 -17.41 -4.10 3.91
C LYS A 177 -16.08 -3.40 4.20
N LEU A 178 -16.12 -2.20 4.78
CA LEU A 178 -14.93 -1.56 5.34
C LEU A 178 -14.30 -2.42 6.45
N PRO A 179 -12.95 -2.41 6.55
CA PRO A 179 -12.27 -2.96 7.72
C PRO A 179 -12.71 -2.20 8.99
N ILE A 180 -12.63 -2.88 10.12
CA ILE A 180 -12.93 -2.31 11.46
C ILE A 180 -11.92 -1.21 11.79
N LYS A 181 -10.65 -1.44 11.42
CA LYS A 181 -9.55 -0.56 11.82
C LYS A 181 -8.43 -0.59 10.79
N ILE A 182 -7.84 0.58 10.56
CA ILE A 182 -6.63 0.76 9.76
C ILE A 182 -5.63 1.56 10.59
N LEU A 183 -4.39 1.06 10.69
CA LEU A 183 -3.30 1.71 11.41
C LEU A 183 -2.17 2.08 10.45
N LYS A 184 -1.70 3.33 10.59
CA LYS A 184 -0.68 3.93 9.75
C LYS A 184 0.47 4.47 10.60
N ASP A 185 1.67 4.57 10.02
CA ASP A 185 2.75 5.37 10.59
C ASP A 185 2.64 6.84 10.20
N GLU A 186 3.54 7.68 10.72
CA GLU A 186 3.59 9.13 10.46
C GLU A 186 3.75 9.49 8.97
N ARG A 187 4.18 8.52 8.14
CA ARG A 187 4.33 8.67 6.69
C ARG A 187 3.12 8.14 5.91
N GLY A 188 2.04 7.75 6.60
CA GLY A 188 0.82 7.23 6.00
C GLY A 188 0.89 5.75 5.57
N ARG A 189 2.00 5.06 5.85
CA ARG A 189 2.19 3.65 5.46
C ARG A 189 1.46 2.74 6.43
N LEU A 190 0.94 1.59 5.97
CA LEU A 190 0.33 0.63 6.90
C LEU A 190 1.37 0.15 7.90
N HIS A 191 1.06 0.28 9.19
CA HIS A 191 2.01 -0.04 10.23
C HIS A 191 1.31 -0.31 11.56
N SER A 192 1.66 -1.43 12.19
CA SER A 192 1.43 -1.65 13.61
C SER A 192 2.34 -2.76 14.14
N VAL A 193 2.78 -2.60 15.38
CA VAL A 193 3.54 -3.62 16.13
C VAL A 193 2.79 -4.08 17.38
N LYS A 194 1.53 -3.68 17.54
CA LYS A 194 0.69 -4.00 18.71
C LYS A 194 -0.55 -4.81 18.36
N SER A 195 -1.03 -4.68 17.13
CA SER A 195 -2.25 -5.28 16.61
C SER A 195 -2.14 -5.38 15.08
N PRO A 196 -3.09 -6.02 14.38
CA PRO A 196 -3.11 -5.95 12.92
C PRO A 196 -3.17 -4.51 12.41
N SER A 197 -2.58 -4.27 11.24
CA SER A 197 -2.58 -2.94 10.60
C SER A 197 -3.86 -2.70 9.81
N VAL A 198 -4.48 -3.75 9.28
CA VAL A 198 -5.84 -3.73 8.75
C VAL A 198 -6.60 -4.86 9.42
N GLN A 199 -7.61 -4.51 10.21
CA GLN A 199 -8.43 -5.45 10.95
C GLN A 199 -9.76 -5.64 10.23
N TRP A 200 -10.05 -6.86 9.81
CA TRP A 200 -11.29 -7.23 9.13
C TRP A 200 -12.30 -7.80 10.12
N ARG A 201 -13.56 -7.92 9.67
CA ARG A 201 -14.67 -8.35 10.54
C ARG A 201 -14.69 -9.86 10.79
N ASP A 202 -14.05 -10.63 9.92
CA ASP A 202 -13.92 -12.08 10.00
C ASP A 202 -12.58 -12.56 10.59
N GLY A 203 -11.69 -11.63 10.96
CA GLY A 203 -10.36 -11.93 11.51
C GLY A 203 -9.32 -12.34 10.47
N LEU A 204 -9.62 -12.26 9.16
CA LEU A 204 -8.63 -12.44 8.08
C LEU A 204 -7.74 -11.20 7.90
N ASP A 205 -7.14 -10.77 9.02
CA ASP A 205 -6.43 -9.52 9.18
C ASP A 205 -5.13 -9.42 8.36
N ASN A 206 -4.72 -8.19 8.06
CA ASN A 206 -3.44 -7.92 7.42
C ASN A 206 -2.46 -7.22 8.37
N TYR A 207 -1.21 -7.68 8.31
CA TYR A 207 -0.15 -7.27 9.23
C TYR A 207 0.98 -6.57 8.46
N PHE A 208 1.20 -5.30 8.79
CA PHE A 208 2.23 -4.49 8.16
C PHE A 208 3.12 -3.81 9.18
N ILE A 209 4.40 -3.69 8.86
CA ILE A 209 5.33 -2.83 9.59
C ILE A 209 5.96 -1.88 8.57
N HIS A 210 5.70 -0.58 8.70
CA HIS A 210 6.24 0.48 7.81
C HIS A 210 5.94 0.24 6.32
N GLY A 211 4.78 -0.35 6.06
CA GLY A 211 4.24 -0.68 4.76
C GLY A 211 4.72 -1.99 4.14
N VAL A 212 5.55 -2.75 4.86
CA VAL A 212 5.94 -4.11 4.46
C VAL A 212 4.99 -5.11 5.09
N GLY A 213 4.34 -5.93 4.26
CA GLY A 213 3.37 -6.94 4.68
C GLY A 213 4.04 -8.22 5.19
N PHE A 214 3.42 -8.84 6.19
CA PHE A 214 3.86 -10.08 6.82
C PHE A 214 2.67 -11.04 6.99
N GLU A 215 2.96 -12.34 6.95
CA GLU A 215 2.02 -13.35 7.45
C GLU A 215 1.93 -13.28 8.98
N LYS A 216 0.76 -13.61 9.53
CA LYS A 216 0.44 -13.44 10.96
C LYS A 216 1.50 -14.02 11.89
N ASP A 217 1.89 -15.27 11.66
CA ASP A 217 2.84 -15.97 12.53
C ASP A 217 4.24 -15.35 12.49
N LEU A 218 4.68 -14.93 11.30
CA LEU A 218 5.96 -14.26 11.13
C LEU A 218 5.94 -12.86 11.76
N TRP A 219 4.86 -12.10 11.55
CA TRP A 219 4.66 -10.80 12.19
C TRP A 219 4.71 -10.93 13.71
N GLN A 220 3.99 -11.90 14.29
CA GLN A 220 3.96 -12.12 15.74
C GLN A 220 5.35 -12.44 16.29
N LYS A 221 6.10 -13.32 15.62
CA LYS A 221 7.48 -13.65 16.00
C LYS A 221 8.40 -12.44 15.94
N ILE A 222 8.22 -11.56 14.95
CA ILE A 222 8.99 -10.32 14.80
C ILE A 222 8.65 -9.34 15.93
N VAL A 223 7.38 -9.02 16.16
CA VAL A 223 7.00 -8.01 17.16
C VAL A 223 7.29 -8.46 18.60
N ASP A 224 7.20 -9.77 18.88
CA ASP A 224 7.54 -10.34 20.19
C ASP A 224 9.04 -10.52 20.40
N ARG A 225 9.87 -10.20 19.39
CA ARG A 225 11.32 -10.42 19.41
C ARG A 225 11.74 -11.87 19.66
N LYS A 226 11.00 -12.81 19.06
CA LYS A 226 11.21 -14.27 19.20
C LYS A 226 12.16 -14.88 18.16
N LEU A 227 12.66 -14.07 17.22
CA LEU A 227 13.65 -14.50 16.24
C LEU A 227 14.99 -13.83 16.55
N GLU A 228 16.06 -14.61 16.60
CA GLU A 228 17.39 -14.05 16.72
C GLU A 228 17.73 -13.24 15.45
N PRO A 229 18.56 -12.18 15.51
CA PRO A 229 18.94 -11.43 14.32
C PRO A 229 19.48 -12.31 13.19
N ARG A 230 20.23 -13.37 13.52
CA ARG A 230 20.72 -14.35 12.54
C ARG A 230 19.60 -15.10 11.81
N GLU A 231 18.47 -15.34 12.47
CA GLU A 231 17.30 -15.97 11.86
C GLU A 231 16.55 -15.00 10.95
N LEU A 232 16.43 -13.72 11.35
CA LEU A 232 15.89 -12.67 10.48
C LEU A 232 16.69 -12.61 9.16
N MET A 233 18.02 -12.74 9.23
CA MET A 233 18.86 -12.69 8.03
C MET A 233 18.56 -13.78 7.01
N LYS A 234 18.02 -14.93 7.42
CA LYS A 234 17.66 -16.06 6.54
C LYS A 234 16.36 -15.82 5.76
N MET A 235 15.58 -14.79 6.11
CA MET A 235 14.34 -14.49 5.41
C MET A 235 14.63 -14.12 3.94
N PRO A 236 13.86 -14.65 2.97
CA PRO A 236 14.12 -14.42 1.55
C PRO A 236 13.82 -12.97 1.12
N ASN A 237 12.80 -12.35 1.72
CA ASN A 237 12.40 -11.00 1.37
C ASN A 237 13.29 -9.96 2.06
N THR A 238 14.03 -9.16 1.28
CA THR A 238 14.94 -8.11 1.75
C THR A 238 14.25 -7.02 2.55
N ASP A 239 13.04 -6.61 2.15
CA ASP A 239 12.32 -5.51 2.78
C ASP A 239 11.78 -5.95 4.15
N GLN A 240 11.26 -7.19 4.23
CA GLN A 240 10.85 -7.78 5.50
C GLN A 240 12.03 -7.90 6.48
N ARG A 241 13.21 -8.30 5.99
CA ARG A 241 14.44 -8.32 6.81
C ARG A 241 14.78 -6.95 7.35
N PHE A 242 14.85 -5.96 6.47
CA PHE A 242 15.23 -4.60 6.85
C PHE A 242 14.27 -4.03 7.89
N VAL A 243 12.97 -4.18 7.67
CA VAL A 243 11.95 -3.69 8.60
C VAL A 243 11.99 -4.41 9.94
N ALA A 244 12.17 -5.74 9.94
CA ALA A 244 12.31 -6.51 11.17
C ALA A 244 13.54 -6.07 11.98
N LEU A 245 14.70 -5.94 11.35
CA LEU A 245 15.93 -5.46 12.00
C LEU A 245 15.76 -4.04 12.56
N ASN A 246 15.12 -3.16 11.79
CA ASN A 246 14.84 -1.80 12.24
C ASN A 246 13.94 -1.79 13.49
N HIS A 247 12.93 -2.67 13.55
CA HIS A 247 12.07 -2.84 14.71
C HIS A 247 12.82 -3.35 15.97
N TYR A 248 13.84 -4.19 15.78
CA TYR A 248 14.68 -4.72 16.87
C TYR A 248 15.69 -3.67 17.38
N GLY A 249 15.93 -2.62 16.60
CA GLY A 249 17.00 -1.66 16.80
C GLY A 249 18.24 -2.11 16.03
N PHE A 250 18.51 -1.46 14.90
CA PHE A 250 19.51 -1.89 13.93
C PHE A 250 20.92 -2.03 14.55
N GLU A 251 21.33 -1.09 15.40
CA GLU A 251 22.64 -1.14 16.10
C GLU A 251 22.76 -2.34 17.05
N ARG A 252 21.69 -2.64 17.80
CA ARG A 252 21.65 -3.79 18.71
C ARG A 252 21.73 -5.09 17.91
N ALA A 253 20.89 -5.23 16.89
CA ALA A 253 20.85 -6.41 16.04
C ALA A 253 22.21 -6.64 15.34
N LEU A 254 22.86 -5.57 14.87
CA LEU A 254 24.20 -5.68 14.28
C LEU A 254 25.27 -6.06 15.31
N THR A 255 25.19 -5.56 16.54
CA THR A 255 26.14 -5.96 17.60
C THR A 255 26.09 -7.47 17.82
N GLU A 256 24.89 -8.05 17.86
CA GLU A 256 24.69 -9.49 18.01
C GLU A 256 25.15 -10.30 16.78
N LEU A 257 25.11 -9.70 15.58
CA LEU A 257 25.61 -10.32 14.34
C LEU A 257 27.14 -10.31 14.22
N ALA A 258 27.84 -9.52 15.05
CA ALA A 258 29.30 -9.36 15.05
C ALA A 258 29.92 -9.13 13.65
N PRO A 259 29.51 -8.06 12.94
CA PRO A 259 29.98 -7.75 11.60
C PRO A 259 31.46 -7.38 11.56
N LYS A 260 32.14 -7.77 10.48
CA LYS A 260 33.51 -7.36 10.21
C LYS A 260 33.52 -6.04 9.46
N LEU A 261 34.18 -5.01 9.98
CA LEU A 261 34.48 -3.80 9.20
C LEU A 261 35.45 -4.17 8.07
N ILE A 262 35.07 -3.87 6.83
CA ILE A 262 35.89 -4.18 5.64
C ILE A 262 36.51 -2.95 4.99
N ASP A 263 35.86 -1.79 5.09
CA ASP A 263 36.43 -0.52 4.62
C ASP A 263 35.88 0.67 5.41
N GLN A 264 36.67 1.73 5.52
CA GLN A 264 36.25 3.01 6.06
C GLN A 264 36.80 4.14 5.19
N SER A 265 35.90 4.91 4.57
CA SER A 265 36.31 6.02 3.73
C SER A 265 36.68 7.26 4.54
N LYS A 266 37.43 8.18 3.90
CA LYS A 266 37.78 9.49 4.47
C LYS A 266 36.57 10.35 4.81
N ARG A 267 35.40 10.07 4.20
CA ARG A 267 34.13 10.75 4.43
C ARG A 267 33.38 10.20 5.65
N GLY A 268 33.92 9.19 6.33
CA GLY A 268 33.30 8.57 7.49
C GLY A 268 32.34 7.42 7.16
N ASN A 269 32.19 7.06 5.89
CA ASN A 269 31.42 5.88 5.49
C ASN A 269 32.14 4.62 5.98
N LYS A 270 31.41 3.70 6.62
CA LYS A 270 31.95 2.43 7.13
C LYS A 270 31.20 1.27 6.49
N LEU A 271 31.93 0.44 5.75
CA LEU A 271 31.38 -0.74 5.09
C LEU A 271 31.67 -1.97 5.94
N TYR A 272 30.63 -2.74 6.22
CA TYR A 272 30.69 -3.94 7.04
C TYR A 272 30.25 -5.17 6.25
N SER A 273 30.79 -6.32 6.64
CA SER A 273 30.49 -7.63 6.08
C SER A 273 30.06 -8.62 7.16
N ILE A 274 29.01 -9.38 6.88
CA ILE A 274 28.57 -10.51 7.71
C ILE A 274 28.55 -11.75 6.81
N LYS A 275 29.30 -12.77 7.21
CA LYS A 275 29.36 -14.05 6.49
C LYS A 275 28.31 -15.01 7.05
N PHE A 276 27.46 -15.54 6.17
CA PHE A 276 26.58 -16.68 6.41
C PHE A 276 27.08 -17.88 5.61
N ASP A 277 26.57 -19.07 5.90
CA ASP A 277 27.05 -20.31 5.27
C ASP A 277 26.90 -20.29 3.74
N ALA A 278 25.81 -19.70 3.23
CA ALA A 278 25.49 -19.70 1.80
C ALA A 278 25.77 -18.37 1.07
N TYR A 279 25.97 -17.27 1.79
CA TYR A 279 26.17 -15.95 1.19
C TYR A 279 26.85 -14.97 2.16
N THR A 280 27.42 -13.92 1.59
CA THR A 280 27.92 -12.77 2.35
C THR A 280 26.94 -11.62 2.20
N MET A 281 26.67 -10.91 3.29
CA MET A 281 25.91 -9.67 3.24
C MET A 281 26.78 -8.49 3.63
N LYS A 282 26.59 -7.36 2.96
CA LYS A 282 27.27 -6.11 3.28
C LYS A 282 26.29 -5.00 3.57
N PHE A 283 26.67 -4.12 4.47
CA PHE A 283 25.91 -2.92 4.78
C PHE A 283 26.85 -1.73 5.05
N LEU A 284 26.36 -0.55 4.67
CA LEU A 284 27.06 0.71 4.82
C LEU A 284 26.46 1.47 6.01
N LYS A 285 27.31 1.92 6.93
CA LYS A 285 26.96 2.88 7.98
C LYS A 285 27.54 4.24 7.59
N TYR A 286 26.70 5.28 7.57
CA TYR A 286 27.08 6.61 7.11
C TYR A 286 26.25 7.69 7.81
N THR A 287 26.75 8.92 7.82
CA THR A 287 25.99 10.08 8.28
C THR A 287 25.26 10.71 7.09
N ASP A 288 23.94 10.86 7.20
CA ASP A 288 23.14 11.54 6.20
C ASP A 288 23.50 13.03 6.17
N THR A 289 23.87 13.54 5.00
CA THR A 289 24.35 14.92 4.84
C THR A 289 23.23 15.96 4.96
N VAL A 290 21.96 15.54 4.89
CA VAL A 290 20.81 16.46 4.97
C VAL A 290 20.42 16.75 6.41
N ASN A 291 20.40 15.71 7.26
CA ASN A 291 19.89 15.84 8.64
C ASN A 291 20.90 15.39 9.72
N GLY A 292 22.11 14.98 9.34
CA GLY A 292 23.17 14.58 10.27
C GLY A 292 22.93 13.24 10.97
N GLU A 293 21.89 12.48 10.59
CA GLU A 293 21.56 11.22 11.24
C GLU A 293 22.47 10.08 10.79
N ASN A 294 22.89 9.22 11.72
CA ASN A 294 23.54 7.97 11.38
C ASN A 294 22.52 7.02 10.74
N ARG A 295 22.81 6.57 9.52
CA ARG A 295 21.99 5.65 8.76
C ARG A 295 22.74 4.39 8.41
N ILE A 296 21.97 3.34 8.18
CA ILE A 296 22.47 2.05 7.74
C ILE A 296 21.70 1.64 6.48
N SER A 297 22.41 1.10 5.48
CA SER A 297 21.79 0.61 4.25
C SER A 297 22.49 -0.67 3.79
N PHE A 298 21.71 -1.65 3.34
CA PHE A 298 22.26 -2.81 2.67
C PHE A 298 22.82 -2.42 1.30
N VAL A 299 23.94 -3.03 0.94
CA VAL A 299 24.60 -2.83 -0.36
C VAL A 299 24.90 -4.18 -0.99
N LYS A 300 25.17 -4.17 -2.30
CA LYS A 300 25.52 -5.42 -2.99
C LYS A 300 26.79 -6.04 -2.37
N PRO A 301 26.87 -7.38 -2.31
CA PRO A 301 27.98 -8.07 -1.68
C PRO A 301 29.31 -7.94 -2.44
N GLU A 302 29.27 -7.52 -3.69
CA GLU A 302 30.45 -7.32 -4.57
C GLU A 302 31.32 -6.12 -4.18
N PHE A 303 30.78 -5.12 -3.47
CA PHE A 303 31.53 -3.92 -3.13
C PHE A 303 32.49 -4.14 -1.96
N ASP A 304 33.78 -3.84 -2.14
CA ASP A 304 34.78 -3.85 -1.06
C ASP A 304 35.20 -2.43 -0.63
N ASP A 305 34.69 -1.39 -1.28
CA ASP A 305 34.97 0.02 -1.00
C ASP A 305 33.71 0.76 -0.56
N ALA A 306 33.80 1.52 0.53
CA ALA A 306 32.68 2.19 1.16
C ALA A 306 32.12 3.35 0.32
N ASP A 307 32.98 4.07 -0.41
CA ASP A 307 32.55 5.18 -1.27
C ASP A 307 31.97 4.67 -2.59
N GLU A 308 32.45 3.55 -3.11
CA GLU A 308 31.84 2.85 -4.26
C GLU A 308 30.43 2.34 -3.90
N ALA A 309 30.29 1.70 -2.74
CA ALA A 309 29.00 1.25 -2.23
C ALA A 309 28.02 2.43 -2.02
N MET A 310 28.53 3.57 -1.52
CA MET A 310 27.73 4.80 -1.40
C MET A 310 27.33 5.35 -2.76
N ALA A 311 28.26 5.42 -3.71
CA ALA A 311 28.01 5.91 -5.06
C ALA A 311 26.90 5.09 -5.75
N TRP A 312 26.96 3.77 -5.63
CA TRP A 312 25.92 2.86 -6.12
C TRP A 312 24.54 3.19 -5.54
N LYS A 313 24.45 3.47 -4.24
CA LYS A 313 23.18 3.83 -3.59
C LYS A 313 22.57 5.14 -4.13
N HIS A 314 23.41 6.03 -4.66
CA HIS A 314 22.98 7.27 -5.32
C HIS A 314 22.83 7.13 -6.84
N ASN A 315 22.94 5.92 -7.40
CA ASN A 315 22.96 5.65 -8.84
C ASN A 315 24.06 6.44 -9.57
N MET A 316 25.25 6.51 -8.97
CA MET A 316 26.41 7.25 -9.46
C MET A 316 27.64 6.34 -9.54
N THR A 317 28.62 6.73 -10.35
CA THR A 317 29.95 6.13 -10.31
C THR A 317 30.76 6.66 -9.12
N LYS A 318 31.78 5.92 -8.68
CA LYS A 318 32.68 6.35 -7.59
C LYS A 318 33.33 7.71 -7.89
N ASN A 319 33.79 7.93 -9.13
CA ASN A 319 34.38 9.20 -9.54
C ASN A 319 33.38 10.36 -9.45
N GLU A 320 32.13 10.15 -9.87
CA GLU A 320 31.10 11.18 -9.74
C GLU A 320 30.78 11.48 -8.29
N TYR A 321 30.68 10.46 -7.45
CA TYR A 321 30.45 10.63 -6.01
C TYR A 321 31.58 11.44 -5.35
N GLN A 322 32.83 11.13 -5.71
CA GLN A 322 33.99 11.85 -5.20
C GLN A 322 34.03 13.32 -5.65
N ASN A 323 33.60 13.61 -6.87
CA ASN A 323 33.71 14.94 -7.48
C ASN A 323 32.49 15.85 -7.26
N LYS A 324 31.26 15.31 -7.21
CA LYS A 324 30.01 16.09 -7.11
C LYS A 324 29.63 16.47 -5.67
N LEU A 325 30.11 15.74 -4.67
CA LEU A 325 29.79 16.00 -3.26
C LEU A 325 31.08 16.42 -2.54
N ARG A 326 31.61 17.62 -2.74
CA ARG A 326 32.70 18.09 -1.87
C ARG A 326 32.16 18.21 -0.45
N VAL A 327 32.76 17.49 0.49
CA VAL A 327 32.61 17.82 1.91
C VAL A 327 33.34 19.14 2.08
N GLU A 328 32.62 20.23 2.30
CA GLU A 328 33.25 21.44 2.83
C GLU A 328 33.85 21.06 4.18
N ALA A 329 35.18 21.21 4.27
CA ALA A 329 35.99 20.82 5.42
C ALA A 329 35.70 21.69 6.64
#